data_AF-A0A8J4DZ44-F1
#
_entry.id   AF-A0A8J4DZ44-F1
#
_cell.length_a   1.000
_cell.length_b   1.000
_cell.length_c   1.000
_cell.angle_alpha   90.00
_cell.angle_beta   90.00
_cell.angle_gamma   90.00
#
_symmetry.space_group_name_H-M   'P 1'
#
loop_
_entity.id
_entity.type
_entity.pdbx_description
1 polymer ?
#
loop_
_entity_poly.entity_id
_entity_poly.type
_entity_poly.pdbx_seq_one_letter_code
_entity_poly.pdbx_strand_id
1 'polypeptide(L)'
;MRANHWLSAVRTHRTAERGDRVSTVHRGVWRPEDRAAAPYRYLPVDVPAGVRTLRVELDYDRSAGVLDLGCFDPSGAFRGYSGGARESFVVGESVATPGYLPGPLPVGTWQVLLGLHRVPADGVAWRITAEPGVSLPVPAATAPDGAGTAGTGPRRRMLPASPGFTWLAGDLHAHTVHSDGSLTVPALAALAAGAGLDFLAVTDHNTVSHHPELAAAGAAAGILLVPGQEVTTGRGHANAFGALDWVDFRDRPDAWLSTVDAGGGLLSVNHPLGGDCAWLMPMTGRPPLAEVWHSGWWDRTWGAPLAWLLAWAPGAVPVGGSDFHTMDGPERPGLPTTWVAVAEPSVAGILDGLRAGRVAVSAAPDAPVLLRADDRLVAVDADGTLLVDVEGRRRPVRGGVARFHVSGAGPFWLEDAKAQVLALTA
;
A
#
# COMPACT_ATOMS: atom_id res chain seq x y z
N MET A 1 -20.32 15.66 9.65
CA MET A 1 -20.17 16.76 10.64
C MET A 1 -19.47 16.22 11.88
N ARG A 2 -18.14 16.39 12.00
CA ARG A 2 -17.47 16.26 13.30
C ARG A 2 -16.68 17.52 13.54
N ALA A 3 -16.81 18.01 14.78
CA ALA A 3 -16.17 19.21 15.24
C ALA A 3 -14.65 19.09 15.11
N ASN A 4 -14.10 20.02 14.35
CA ASN A 4 -12.69 20.38 14.29
C ASN A 4 -12.09 20.50 15.69
N HIS A 5 -11.55 19.43 16.25
CA HIS A 5 -10.66 19.50 17.42
C HIS A 5 -9.24 19.84 16.95
N TRP A 6 -9.09 21.05 16.41
CA TRP A 6 -7.78 21.68 16.23
C TRP A 6 -7.26 22.10 17.61
N LEU A 7 -6.63 21.17 18.33
CA LEU A 7 -5.94 21.51 19.58
C LEU A 7 -4.68 22.32 19.23
N SER A 8 -4.71 23.62 19.52
CA SER A 8 -3.59 24.53 19.32
C SER A 8 -2.43 24.17 20.24
N ALA A 9 -1.29 23.79 19.68
CA ALA A 9 -0.01 23.83 20.36
C ALA A 9 0.96 24.68 19.54
N VAL A 10 0.72 26.00 19.50
CA VAL A 10 1.66 26.95 18.90
C VAL A 10 2.69 27.32 19.97
N ARG A 11 3.97 26.95 19.78
CA ARG A 11 5.06 27.41 20.67
C ARG A 11 5.87 28.59 20.11
N THR A 12 5.76 28.89 18.82
CA THR A 12 6.02 30.23 18.25
C THR A 12 5.48 30.27 16.83
N HIS A 13 4.54 31.16 16.55
CA HIS A 13 4.10 31.52 15.19
C HIS A 13 4.64 32.91 14.88
N ARG A 14 5.40 33.05 13.79
CA ARG A 14 5.79 34.35 13.25
C ARG A 14 5.44 34.38 11.78
N THR A 15 4.62 35.34 11.42
CA THR A 15 4.44 35.78 10.04
C THR A 15 5.51 36.82 9.76
N ALA A 16 6.35 36.57 8.76
CA ALA A 16 7.33 37.55 8.30
C ALA A 16 6.91 38.07 6.93
N GLU A 17 6.71 39.38 6.83
CA GLU A 17 6.51 40.10 5.58
C GLU A 17 7.87 40.58 5.09
N ARG A 18 8.31 40.10 3.92
CA ARG A 18 9.53 40.60 3.26
C ARG A 18 9.16 40.95 1.81
N GLY A 19 8.67 42.17 1.59
CA GLY A 19 7.98 42.56 0.36
C GLY A 19 6.56 41.96 0.29
N ASP A 20 5.98 41.82 -0.92
CA ASP A 20 4.64 41.25 -1.18
C ASP A 20 4.50 39.74 -0.83
N ARG A 21 5.49 39.13 -0.16
CA ARG A 21 5.49 37.70 0.16
C ARG A 21 5.26 37.46 1.65
N VAL A 22 4.14 36.80 1.95
CA VAL A 22 3.77 36.31 3.27
C VAL A 22 4.46 34.95 3.48
N SER A 23 5.14 34.75 4.61
CA SER A 23 5.69 33.45 5.00
C SER A 23 5.26 33.12 6.44
N THR A 24 4.91 31.85 6.68
CA THR A 24 4.55 31.35 8.02
C THR A 24 5.64 30.43 8.52
N VAL A 25 6.18 30.70 9.71
CA VAL A 25 7.18 29.84 10.36
C VAL A 25 6.66 29.31 11.69
N HIS A 26 6.73 27.99 11.85
CA HIS A 26 6.53 27.28 13.12
C HIS A 26 7.82 26.58 13.53
N ARG A 27 8.10 26.49 14.82
CA ARG A 27 9.25 25.75 15.34
C ARG A 27 9.03 25.31 16.78
N GLY A 28 9.71 24.26 17.19
CA GLY A 28 9.65 23.77 18.54
C GLY A 28 10.55 22.56 18.78
N VAL A 29 10.28 21.88 19.89
CA VAL A 29 10.85 20.57 20.21
C VAL A 29 9.68 19.67 20.58
N TRP A 30 9.50 18.58 19.84
CA TRP A 30 8.54 17.54 20.18
C TRP A 30 9.15 16.56 21.17
N ARG A 31 8.39 16.19 22.21
CA ARG A 31 8.78 15.21 23.23
C ARG A 31 7.86 13.99 23.22
N PRO A 32 8.23 12.87 23.88
CA PRO A 32 7.38 11.70 23.96
C PRO A 32 5.98 11.99 24.52
N GLU A 33 5.85 12.93 25.45
CA GLU A 33 4.56 13.35 26.02
C GLU A 33 3.67 14.00 24.97
N ASP A 34 4.25 14.73 24.00
CA ASP A 34 3.50 15.33 22.90
C ASP A 34 2.94 14.25 21.98
N ARG A 35 3.74 13.22 21.66
CA ARG A 35 3.28 12.06 20.87
C ARG A 35 2.17 11.30 21.60
N ALA A 36 2.34 11.07 22.90
CA ALA A 36 1.35 10.35 23.72
C ALA A 36 0.02 11.10 23.80
N ALA A 37 0.06 12.44 23.88
CA ALA A 37 -1.14 13.27 23.92
C ALA A 37 -1.88 13.31 22.59
N ALA A 38 -1.16 13.43 21.47
CA ALA A 38 -1.73 13.33 20.13
C ALA A 38 -0.65 12.93 19.11
N PRO A 39 -0.83 11.84 18.36
CA PRO A 39 0.13 11.41 17.35
C PRO A 39 0.16 12.34 16.13
N TYR A 40 -0.84 13.18 15.95
CA TYR A 40 -0.98 14.10 14.82
C TYR A 40 -1.11 15.53 15.33
N ARG A 41 -0.29 16.44 14.79
CA ARG A 41 -0.25 17.87 15.14
C ARG A 41 -0.57 18.70 13.91
N TYR A 42 -1.43 19.71 14.09
CA TYR A 42 -1.88 20.57 13.00
C TYR A 42 -1.34 21.98 13.22
N LEU A 43 -0.64 22.49 12.22
CA LEU A 43 0.03 23.77 12.24
C LEU A 43 -0.65 24.71 11.24
N PRO A 44 -1.26 25.81 11.71
CA PRO A 44 -2.01 26.71 10.84
C PRO A 44 -1.07 27.50 9.93
N VAL A 45 -1.42 27.59 8.65
CA VAL A 45 -0.69 28.37 7.63
C VAL A 45 -1.70 29.20 6.84
N ASP A 46 -1.50 30.52 6.80
CA ASP A 46 -2.40 31.39 6.05
C ASP A 46 -2.00 31.45 4.57
N VAL A 47 -2.96 31.14 3.70
CA VAL A 47 -2.83 31.25 2.24
C VAL A 47 -3.70 32.42 1.76
N PRO A 48 -3.11 33.53 1.30
CA PRO A 48 -3.84 34.71 0.86
C PRO A 48 -4.47 34.53 -0.53
N ALA A 49 -5.37 35.46 -0.88
CA ALA A 49 -6.01 35.51 -2.19
C ALA A 49 -5.00 35.70 -3.33
N GLY A 50 -5.28 35.10 -4.49
CA GLY A 50 -4.46 35.22 -5.70
C GLY A 50 -3.21 34.33 -5.73
N VAL A 51 -2.97 33.54 -4.69
CA VAL A 51 -1.88 32.56 -4.65
C VAL A 51 -2.21 31.32 -5.47
N ARG A 52 -1.25 30.86 -6.27
CA ARG A 52 -1.37 29.66 -7.12
C ARG A 52 -0.55 28.46 -6.65
N THR A 53 0.31 28.65 -5.66
CA THR A 53 1.18 27.61 -5.12
C THR A 53 1.36 27.77 -3.62
N LEU A 54 1.45 26.66 -2.90
CA LEU A 54 1.87 26.61 -1.51
C LEU A 54 3.07 25.68 -1.40
N ARG A 55 4.22 26.21 -1.00
CA ARG A 55 5.40 25.43 -0.63
C ARG A 55 5.45 25.28 0.88
N VAL A 56 5.76 24.09 1.36
CA VAL A 56 6.02 23.82 2.78
C VAL A 56 7.31 23.00 2.90
N GLU A 57 8.16 23.38 3.85
CA GLU A 57 9.43 22.74 4.16
C GLU A 57 9.50 22.41 5.66
N LEU A 58 9.89 21.18 5.97
CA LEU A 58 10.11 20.60 7.28
C LEU A 58 11.61 20.33 7.47
N ASP A 59 12.21 21.02 8.43
CA ASP A 59 13.61 20.92 8.81
C ASP A 59 13.72 20.30 10.21
N TYR A 60 14.40 19.15 10.31
CA TYR A 60 14.74 18.47 11.56
C TYR A 60 15.89 17.47 11.36
N ASP A 61 16.55 17.08 12.44
CA ASP A 61 17.53 15.99 12.40
C ASP A 61 16.82 14.64 12.25
N ARG A 62 16.86 14.07 11.04
CA ARG A 62 16.24 12.77 10.70
C ARG A 62 16.91 11.57 11.36
N SER A 63 18.11 11.74 11.92
CA SER A 63 18.73 10.71 12.75
C SER A 63 18.17 10.70 14.17
N ALA A 64 17.58 11.81 14.62
CA ALA A 64 17.01 11.95 15.97
C ALA A 64 15.61 11.34 16.09
N GLY A 65 14.83 11.25 15.01
CA GLY A 65 13.47 10.72 15.06
C GLY A 65 12.81 10.64 13.69
N VAL A 66 11.50 10.40 13.68
CA VAL A 66 10.70 10.34 12.46
C VAL A 66 9.48 11.23 12.64
N LEU A 67 9.41 12.27 11.82
CA LEU A 67 8.27 13.16 11.69
C LEU A 67 7.67 13.02 10.29
N ASP A 68 6.36 12.84 10.24
CA ASP A 68 5.62 12.72 8.99
C ASP A 68 5.09 14.08 8.54
N LEU A 69 4.90 14.27 7.23
CA LEU A 69 4.42 15.52 6.64
C LEU A 69 3.16 15.29 5.78
N GLY A 70 2.17 16.17 5.95
CA GLY A 70 0.97 16.25 5.11
C GLY A 70 0.26 17.59 5.23
N CYS A 71 -0.87 17.76 4.53
CA CYS A 71 -1.68 18.97 4.68
C CYS A 71 -3.17 18.81 4.32
N PHE A 72 -3.95 19.74 4.87
CA PHE A 72 -5.38 19.92 4.60
C PHE A 72 -5.65 21.38 4.25
N ASP A 73 -6.63 21.60 3.37
CA ASP A 73 -7.08 22.95 3.04
C ASP A 73 -8.06 23.51 4.10
N PRO A 74 -8.51 24.78 3.99
CA PRO A 74 -9.39 25.41 4.98
C PRO A 74 -10.79 24.78 5.08
N SER A 75 -11.22 24.01 4.08
CA SER A 75 -12.47 23.25 4.14
C SER A 75 -12.34 21.94 4.93
N GLY A 76 -11.10 21.56 5.26
CA GLY A 76 -10.77 20.27 5.85
C GLY A 76 -10.53 19.17 4.81
N ALA A 77 -10.48 19.51 3.52
CA ALA A 77 -10.20 18.54 2.47
C ALA A 77 -8.73 18.12 2.50
N PHE A 78 -8.49 16.82 2.29
CA PHE A 78 -7.14 16.26 2.19
C PHE A 78 -6.41 16.80 0.97
N ARG A 79 -5.14 17.22 1.17
CA ARG A 79 -4.29 17.74 0.08
C ARG A 79 -3.00 16.96 -0.11
N GLY A 80 -2.68 16.05 0.80
CA GLY A 80 -1.55 15.14 0.62
C GLY A 80 -0.93 14.67 1.93
N TYR A 81 -0.19 13.59 1.82
CA TYR A 81 0.61 12.99 2.88
C TYR A 81 1.78 12.28 2.24
N SER A 82 2.95 12.35 2.88
CA SER A 82 4.16 11.68 2.40
C SER A 82 4.87 10.89 3.50
N GLY A 83 4.24 10.73 4.66
CA GLY A 83 4.92 10.14 5.82
C GLY A 83 6.23 10.88 6.11
N GLY A 84 7.22 10.12 6.58
CA GLY A 84 8.60 10.59 6.71
C GLY A 84 9.36 10.68 5.39
N ALA A 85 8.80 10.29 4.24
CA ALA A 85 9.54 10.18 2.98
C ALA A 85 10.05 11.53 2.44
N ARG A 86 9.44 12.65 2.84
CA ARG A 86 9.74 13.98 2.29
C ARG A 86 9.98 15.04 3.36
N GLU A 87 10.88 15.95 3.04
CA GLU A 87 11.17 17.16 3.83
C GLU A 87 10.41 18.38 3.31
N SER A 88 9.84 18.32 2.10
CA SER A 88 9.07 19.42 1.55
C SER A 88 8.04 18.96 0.54
N PHE A 89 7.05 19.82 0.32
CA PHE A 89 6.07 19.66 -0.75
C PHE A 89 5.71 21.01 -1.38
N VAL A 90 5.20 20.93 -2.60
CA VAL A 90 4.55 22.03 -3.30
C VAL A 90 3.18 21.55 -3.75
N VAL A 91 2.13 22.31 -3.44
CA VAL A 91 0.79 22.12 -3.97
C VAL A 91 0.47 23.30 -4.89
N GLY A 92 0.18 23.02 -6.15
CA GLY A 92 -0.27 24.00 -7.14
C GLY A 92 -1.61 23.61 -7.77
N GLU A 93 -2.15 24.51 -8.60
CA GLU A 93 -3.43 24.29 -9.28
C GLU A 93 -3.41 23.06 -10.21
N SER A 94 -2.33 22.87 -10.97
CA SER A 94 -2.22 21.82 -11.99
C SER A 94 -1.20 20.73 -11.68
N VAL A 95 -0.31 20.98 -10.72
CA VAL A 95 0.80 20.08 -10.40
C VAL A 95 1.09 20.16 -8.90
N ALA A 96 1.41 19.02 -8.31
CA ALA A 96 1.80 18.92 -6.90
C ALA A 96 2.90 17.88 -6.74
N THR A 97 3.68 17.99 -5.66
CA THR A 97 4.68 16.98 -5.29
C THR A 97 4.02 15.60 -5.19
N PRO A 98 4.63 14.51 -5.68
CA PRO A 98 4.08 13.16 -5.50
C PRO A 98 3.77 12.86 -4.03
N GLY A 99 2.59 12.32 -3.76
CA GLY A 99 1.98 12.21 -2.42
C GLY A 99 0.93 13.29 -2.14
N TYR A 100 0.88 14.35 -2.94
CA TYR A 100 -0.01 15.51 -2.79
C TYR A 100 -0.90 15.70 -4.01
N LEU A 101 -2.10 16.27 -3.78
CA LEU A 101 -3.13 16.45 -4.79
C LEU A 101 -3.10 17.88 -5.35
N PRO A 102 -2.91 18.06 -6.67
CA PRO A 102 -3.08 19.36 -7.31
C PRO A 102 -4.55 19.78 -7.26
N GLY A 103 -4.79 21.08 -7.41
CA GLY A 103 -6.13 21.65 -7.48
C GLY A 103 -6.18 23.06 -6.92
N PRO A 104 -7.33 23.76 -7.01
CA PRO A 104 -7.47 25.14 -6.56
C PRO A 104 -6.93 25.35 -5.15
N LEU A 105 -6.32 26.52 -4.90
CA LEU A 105 -5.83 26.88 -3.56
C LEU A 105 -6.84 27.82 -2.89
N PRO A 106 -7.84 27.31 -2.14
CA PRO A 106 -8.78 28.16 -1.43
C PRO A 106 -8.05 29.07 -0.44
N VAL A 107 -8.52 30.32 -0.40
CA VAL A 107 -8.05 31.33 0.55
C VAL A 107 -8.43 30.92 1.96
N GLY A 108 -7.51 31.12 2.90
CA GLY A 108 -7.75 30.91 4.33
C GLY A 108 -6.64 30.15 5.01
N THR A 109 -6.94 29.66 6.20
CA THR A 109 -5.98 28.95 7.04
C THR A 109 -5.96 27.47 6.70
N TRP A 110 -4.89 27.05 6.04
CA TRP A 110 -4.54 25.65 5.80
C TRP A 110 -3.95 25.02 7.05
N GLN A 111 -3.98 23.70 7.13
CA GLN A 111 -3.38 22.95 8.22
C GLN A 111 -2.26 22.06 7.69
N VAL A 112 -1.01 22.37 8.05
CA VAL A 112 0.11 21.46 7.85
C VAL A 112 0.03 20.40 8.95
N LEU A 113 -0.07 19.14 8.55
CA LEU A 113 -0.10 17.99 9.44
C LEU A 113 1.33 17.50 9.69
N LEU A 114 1.71 17.36 10.96
CA LEU A 114 2.88 16.61 11.40
C LEU A 114 2.46 15.34 12.13
N GLY A 115 2.90 14.18 11.65
CA GLY A 115 2.81 12.92 12.37
C GLY A 115 4.02 12.71 13.27
N LEU A 116 3.79 12.45 14.55
CA LEU A 116 4.85 12.19 15.53
C LEU A 116 5.16 10.68 15.56
N HIS A 117 5.66 10.15 14.46
CA HIS A 117 5.85 8.70 14.28
C HIS A 117 6.88 8.12 15.27
N ARG A 118 8.04 8.77 15.43
CA ARG A 118 9.07 8.35 16.40
C ARG A 118 9.72 9.57 17.04
N VAL A 119 9.54 9.73 18.34
CA VAL A 119 10.09 10.83 19.15
C VAL A 119 10.86 10.22 20.32
N PRO A 120 12.20 10.39 20.39
CA PRO A 120 13.02 9.85 21.48
C PRO A 120 12.86 10.67 22.77
N ALA A 121 13.42 10.18 23.88
CA ALA A 121 13.38 10.83 25.19
C ALA A 121 13.94 12.27 25.17
N ASP A 122 15.02 12.49 24.41
CA ASP A 122 15.67 13.81 24.28
C ASP A 122 14.84 14.80 23.45
N GLY A 123 13.85 14.30 22.71
CA GLY A 123 12.97 15.06 21.84
C GLY A 123 13.55 15.30 20.43
N VAL A 124 12.71 15.86 19.55
CA VAL A 124 13.08 16.24 18.17
C VAL A 124 12.87 17.73 18.00
N ALA A 125 13.94 18.49 17.78
CA ALA A 125 13.84 19.89 17.38
C ALA A 125 13.40 19.97 15.91
N TRP A 126 12.46 20.86 15.60
CA TRP A 126 11.87 20.94 14.27
C TRP A 126 11.53 22.39 13.90
N ARG A 127 11.47 22.65 12.59
CA ARG A 127 10.99 23.89 11.99
C ARG A 127 10.15 23.58 10.75
N ILE A 128 9.01 24.26 10.64
CA ILE A 128 8.20 24.32 9.42
C ILE A 128 8.26 25.73 8.86
N THR A 129 8.51 25.84 7.56
CA THR A 129 8.42 27.08 6.80
C THR A 129 7.40 26.88 5.68
N ALA A 130 6.39 27.76 5.62
CA ALA A 130 5.38 27.73 4.58
C ALA A 130 5.36 29.04 3.79
N GLU A 131 5.39 28.93 2.47
CA GLU A 131 5.60 30.03 1.53
C GLU A 131 4.54 29.98 0.41
N PRO A 132 3.40 30.66 0.58
CA PRO A 132 2.45 30.92 -0.48
C PRO A 132 3.05 31.73 -1.63
N GLY A 133 2.69 31.41 -2.87
CA GLY A 133 3.04 32.18 -4.07
C GLY A 133 4.48 32.00 -4.56
N VAL A 134 5.22 31.06 -3.98
CA VAL A 134 6.54 30.68 -4.46
C VAL A 134 6.38 29.65 -5.58
N SER A 135 6.72 30.05 -6.81
CA SER A 135 6.77 29.17 -7.97
C SER A 135 8.14 28.49 -8.01
N LEU A 136 8.27 27.33 -7.38
CA LEU A 136 9.38 26.41 -7.66
C LEU A 136 8.94 25.37 -8.68
N PRO A 137 9.87 24.80 -9.45
CA PRO A 137 9.60 23.55 -10.16
C PRO A 137 9.07 22.54 -9.15
N VAL A 138 7.89 21.99 -9.38
CA VAL A 138 7.50 20.78 -8.65
C VAL A 138 8.53 19.72 -9.02
N PRO A 139 9.19 19.08 -8.04
CA PRO A 139 10.15 18.02 -8.34
C PRO A 139 9.49 17.00 -9.25
N ALA A 140 9.95 16.91 -10.49
CA ALA A 140 9.49 15.86 -11.39
C ALA A 140 9.95 14.54 -10.79
N ALA A 141 9.07 13.56 -10.75
CA ALA A 141 9.50 12.22 -10.42
C ALA A 141 10.36 11.69 -11.58
N THR A 142 11.68 11.73 -11.41
CA THR A 142 12.62 11.15 -12.37
C THR A 142 12.81 9.69 -12.01
N ALA A 143 12.44 8.79 -12.91
CA ALA A 143 12.79 7.38 -12.77
C ALA A 143 14.33 7.23 -12.79
N PRO A 144 14.91 6.29 -12.02
CA PRO A 144 16.31 5.92 -12.22
C PRO A 144 16.54 5.41 -13.65
N ASP A 145 17.72 5.68 -14.20
CA ASP A 145 18.17 5.07 -15.45
C ASP A 145 18.18 3.54 -15.28
N GLY A 146 17.37 2.82 -16.07
CA GLY A 146 17.31 1.36 -16.04
C GLY A 146 15.92 0.74 -15.94
N ALA A 147 14.83 1.53 -15.96
CA ALA A 147 13.48 1.00 -16.17
C ALA A 147 13.46 0.24 -17.51
N GLY A 148 13.44 -1.10 -17.43
CA GLY A 148 13.57 -1.99 -18.57
C GLY A 148 12.53 -1.66 -19.65
N THR A 149 12.94 -1.78 -20.91
CA THR A 149 12.02 -1.66 -22.04
C THR A 149 10.96 -2.75 -21.96
N ALA A 150 9.70 -2.39 -22.12
CA ALA A 150 8.63 -3.36 -22.37
C ALA A 150 9.01 -4.23 -23.58
N GLY A 151 9.10 -5.56 -23.40
CA GLY A 151 9.21 -6.45 -24.56
C GLY A 151 9.97 -7.79 -24.46
N THR A 152 10.60 -8.16 -23.34
CA THR A 152 11.30 -9.48 -23.25
C THR A 152 11.12 -10.21 -21.93
N GLY A 153 10.02 -9.95 -21.21
CA GLY A 153 9.69 -10.69 -19.99
C GLY A 153 9.46 -12.18 -20.25
N PRO A 154 9.59 -13.04 -19.22
CA PRO A 154 9.29 -14.46 -19.34
C PRO A 154 7.85 -14.66 -19.84
N ARG A 155 7.62 -15.76 -20.58
CA ARG A 155 6.27 -16.08 -21.06
C ARG A 155 5.34 -16.28 -19.86
N ARG A 156 4.20 -15.59 -19.88
CA ARG A 156 3.12 -15.77 -18.90
C ARG A 156 2.75 -17.24 -18.81
N ARG A 157 2.72 -17.77 -17.59
CA ARG A 157 2.45 -19.18 -17.31
C ARG A 157 0.97 -19.47 -17.51
N MET A 158 0.67 -20.45 -18.37
CA MET A 158 -0.71 -20.85 -18.62
C MET A 158 -1.12 -21.94 -17.61
N LEU A 159 -2.13 -21.63 -16.79
CA LEU A 159 -2.57 -22.49 -15.69
C LEU A 159 -3.97 -23.08 -15.95
N PRO A 160 -4.26 -24.30 -15.45
CA PRO A 160 -5.61 -24.86 -15.51
C PRO A 160 -6.62 -23.99 -14.75
N ALA A 161 -7.71 -23.60 -15.42
CA ALA A 161 -8.79 -22.80 -14.85
C ALA A 161 -10.16 -23.47 -15.10
N SER A 162 -11.14 -23.14 -14.26
CA SER A 162 -12.54 -23.51 -14.50
C SER A 162 -13.06 -22.85 -15.78
N PRO A 163 -14.05 -23.45 -16.47
CA PRO A 163 -14.62 -22.88 -17.70
C PRO A 163 -15.05 -21.43 -17.51
N GLY A 164 -14.64 -20.57 -18.44
CA GLY A 164 -14.95 -19.12 -18.40
C GLY A 164 -14.00 -18.29 -17.53
N PHE A 165 -12.97 -18.88 -16.92
CA PHE A 165 -11.96 -18.16 -16.15
C PHE A 165 -10.56 -18.34 -16.73
N THR A 166 -9.68 -17.38 -16.44
CA THR A 166 -8.22 -17.48 -16.60
C THR A 166 -7.54 -17.02 -15.32
N TRP A 167 -6.38 -17.60 -15.02
CA TRP A 167 -5.53 -17.12 -13.92
C TRP A 167 -4.63 -16.00 -14.42
N LEU A 168 -4.57 -14.91 -13.66
CA LEU A 168 -3.62 -13.82 -13.86
C LEU A 168 -2.60 -13.82 -12.73
N ALA A 169 -1.31 -13.66 -13.05
CA ALA A 169 -0.24 -13.47 -12.09
C ALA A 169 -0.13 -12.00 -11.70
N GLY A 170 0.01 -11.69 -10.43
CA GLY A 170 0.27 -10.32 -10.02
C GLY A 170 0.82 -10.20 -8.62
N ASP A 171 0.91 -8.96 -8.20
CA ASP A 171 1.40 -8.55 -6.91
C ASP A 171 0.46 -7.48 -6.36
N LEU A 172 0.08 -7.62 -5.10
CA LEU A 172 -0.96 -6.81 -4.47
C LEU A 172 -0.40 -5.75 -3.52
N HIS A 173 0.92 -5.54 -3.49
CA HIS A 173 1.55 -4.59 -2.58
C HIS A 173 2.84 -4.02 -3.15
N ALA A 174 2.81 -2.76 -3.61
CA ALA A 174 3.99 -2.04 -4.09
C ALA A 174 3.80 -0.53 -4.01
N HIS A 175 4.92 0.19 -3.84
CA HIS A 175 4.98 1.62 -3.59
C HIS A 175 5.73 2.36 -4.70
N THR A 176 5.41 3.63 -4.86
CA THR A 176 6.05 4.52 -5.83
C THR A 176 6.61 5.74 -5.13
N VAL A 177 7.18 6.64 -5.93
CA VAL A 177 7.54 8.00 -5.51
C VAL A 177 6.39 8.79 -4.88
N HIS A 178 5.12 8.36 -5.00
CA HIS A 178 4.02 9.05 -4.33
C HIS A 178 4.02 8.83 -2.81
N SER A 179 4.75 7.84 -2.31
CA SER A 179 5.06 7.68 -0.89
C SER A 179 6.57 7.53 -0.69
N ASP A 180 7.05 6.36 -0.35
CA ASP A 180 8.45 6.05 -0.02
C ASP A 180 9.10 5.05 -0.99
N GLY A 181 8.43 4.72 -2.10
CA GLY A 181 9.03 4.01 -3.22
C GLY A 181 9.98 4.88 -4.04
N SER A 182 10.92 4.25 -4.74
CA SER A 182 11.93 4.92 -5.57
C SER A 182 11.59 4.99 -7.06
N LEU A 183 10.59 4.21 -7.51
CA LEU A 183 10.16 4.17 -8.92
C LEU A 183 8.92 5.02 -9.16
N THR A 184 8.84 5.63 -10.34
CA THR A 184 7.61 6.25 -10.85
C THR A 184 6.58 5.19 -11.20
N VAL A 185 5.30 5.57 -11.30
CA VAL A 185 4.23 4.64 -11.73
C VAL A 185 4.59 3.96 -13.07
N PRO A 186 5.05 4.67 -14.13
CA PRO A 186 5.48 3.99 -15.37
C PRO A 186 6.68 3.05 -15.21
N ALA A 187 7.68 3.41 -14.39
CA ALA A 187 8.87 2.58 -14.19
C ALA A 187 8.52 1.30 -13.41
N LEU A 188 7.67 1.41 -12.39
CA LEU A 188 7.17 0.27 -11.63
C LEU A 188 6.32 -0.66 -12.52
N ALA A 189 5.46 -0.09 -13.36
CA ALA A 189 4.66 -0.86 -14.32
C ALA A 189 5.54 -1.64 -15.32
N ALA A 190 6.59 -1.00 -15.85
CA ALA A 190 7.54 -1.65 -16.75
C ALA A 190 8.34 -2.76 -16.04
N LEU A 191 8.74 -2.55 -14.78
CA LEU A 191 9.42 -3.56 -13.97
C LEU A 191 8.53 -4.80 -13.76
N ALA A 192 7.27 -4.59 -13.34
CA ALA A 192 6.31 -5.68 -13.12
C ALA A 192 5.97 -6.44 -14.42
N ALA A 193 5.77 -5.73 -15.52
CA ALA A 193 5.56 -6.35 -16.84
C ALA A 193 6.80 -7.16 -17.28
N GLY A 194 8.01 -6.63 -17.04
CA GLY A 194 9.27 -7.31 -17.29
C GLY A 194 9.46 -8.58 -16.45
N ALA A 195 8.87 -8.62 -15.25
CA ALA A 195 8.84 -9.81 -14.39
C ALA A 195 7.79 -10.85 -14.83
N GLY A 196 7.03 -10.58 -15.89
CA GLY A 196 6.01 -11.50 -16.43
C GLY A 196 4.66 -11.42 -15.72
N LEU A 197 4.40 -10.37 -14.93
CA LEU A 197 3.11 -10.17 -14.25
C LEU A 197 2.02 -9.69 -15.24
N ASP A 198 0.79 -10.09 -14.95
CA ASP A 198 -0.44 -9.63 -15.61
C ASP A 198 -1.03 -8.38 -14.94
N PHE A 199 -0.85 -8.24 -13.62
CA PHE A 199 -1.30 -7.09 -12.86
C PHE A 199 -0.37 -6.72 -11.69
N LEU A 200 -0.48 -5.48 -11.25
CA LEU A 200 0.18 -4.97 -10.04
C LEU A 200 -0.76 -3.99 -9.33
N ALA A 201 -0.97 -4.15 -8.02
CA ALA A 201 -1.59 -3.11 -7.22
C ALA A 201 -0.56 -2.06 -6.80
N VAL A 202 -0.91 -0.79 -6.98
CA VAL A 202 -0.07 0.34 -6.55
C VAL A 202 -0.71 0.96 -5.32
N THR A 203 -0.05 0.83 -4.18
CA THR A 203 -0.64 1.00 -2.84
C THR A 203 0.13 2.00 -1.99
N ASP A 204 0.53 3.14 -2.56
CA ASP A 204 1.27 4.18 -1.84
C ASP A 204 0.63 4.55 -0.49
N HIS A 205 1.49 4.77 0.51
CA HIS A 205 1.08 5.03 1.88
C HIS A 205 0.22 6.30 2.01
N ASN A 206 -1.00 6.13 2.53
CA ASN A 206 -1.90 7.20 2.98
C ASN A 206 -2.22 8.29 1.94
N THR A 207 -2.06 7.98 0.64
CA THR A 207 -2.32 8.89 -0.47
C THR A 207 -2.94 8.15 -1.65
N VAL A 208 -3.66 8.89 -2.48
CA VAL A 208 -4.24 8.41 -3.76
C VAL A 208 -3.72 9.23 -4.95
N SER A 209 -2.67 10.03 -4.73
CA SER A 209 -2.17 10.97 -5.74
C SER A 209 -1.61 10.32 -7.00
N HIS A 210 -1.28 9.02 -6.95
CA HIS A 210 -0.81 8.21 -8.09
C HIS A 210 -1.95 7.69 -8.98
N HIS A 211 -3.20 7.65 -8.48
CA HIS A 211 -4.34 7.04 -9.18
C HIS A 211 -4.54 7.55 -10.62
N PRO A 212 -4.41 8.86 -10.91
CA PRO A 212 -4.59 9.38 -12.27
C PRO A 212 -3.58 8.84 -13.30
N GLU A 213 -2.41 8.37 -12.87
CA GLU A 213 -1.34 7.88 -13.77
C GLU A 213 -1.53 6.42 -14.18
N LEU A 214 -2.30 5.65 -13.39
CA LEU A 214 -2.33 4.18 -13.48
C LEU A 214 -2.79 3.66 -14.84
N ALA A 215 -3.87 4.22 -15.39
CA ALA A 215 -4.44 3.74 -16.65
C ALA A 215 -3.45 3.91 -17.82
N ALA A 216 -2.81 5.09 -17.91
CA ALA A 216 -1.86 5.38 -18.98
C ALA A 216 -0.56 4.57 -18.83
N ALA A 217 -0.03 4.48 -17.61
CA ALA A 217 1.18 3.72 -17.31
C ALA A 217 1.01 2.22 -17.56
N GLY A 218 -0.10 1.64 -17.09
CA GLY A 218 -0.43 0.23 -17.31
C GLY A 218 -0.59 -0.10 -18.79
N ALA A 219 -1.33 0.73 -19.54
CA ALA A 219 -1.50 0.55 -20.98
C ALA A 219 -0.16 0.61 -21.74
N ALA A 220 0.74 1.52 -21.37
CA ALA A 220 2.06 1.65 -21.98
C ALA A 220 2.97 0.43 -21.69
N ALA A 221 2.88 -0.15 -20.49
CA ALA A 221 3.66 -1.31 -20.09
C ALA A 221 3.04 -2.66 -20.47
N GLY A 222 1.76 -2.70 -20.86
CA GLY A 222 1.04 -3.94 -21.17
C GLY A 222 0.61 -4.75 -19.94
N ILE A 223 0.37 -4.07 -18.81
CA ILE A 223 0.01 -4.65 -17.52
C ILE A 223 -1.21 -3.93 -16.92
N LEU A 224 -2.05 -4.64 -16.17
CA LEU A 224 -3.17 -4.02 -15.43
C LEU A 224 -2.64 -3.42 -14.12
N LEU A 225 -2.82 -2.12 -13.91
CA LEU A 225 -2.54 -1.50 -12.62
C LEU A 225 -3.82 -1.38 -11.80
N VAL A 226 -3.84 -2.03 -10.63
CA VAL A 226 -4.97 -1.99 -9.68
C VAL A 226 -4.77 -0.78 -8.76
N PRO A 227 -5.70 0.18 -8.73
CA PRO A 227 -5.60 1.30 -7.80
C PRO A 227 -5.74 0.80 -6.37
N GLY A 228 -4.95 1.37 -5.47
CA GLY A 228 -5.11 1.17 -4.04
C GLY A 228 -4.46 2.27 -3.22
N GLN A 229 -4.67 2.19 -1.92
CA GLN A 229 -3.99 2.98 -0.90
C GLN A 229 -3.59 2.03 0.22
N GLU A 230 -2.34 2.04 0.65
CA GLU A 230 -2.01 1.42 1.94
C GLU A 230 -2.36 2.40 3.05
N VAL A 231 -3.32 2.01 3.89
CA VAL A 231 -3.67 2.71 5.12
C VAL A 231 -2.65 2.34 6.19
N THR A 232 -1.76 3.27 6.47
CA THR A 232 -0.53 3.05 7.25
C THR A 232 -0.62 3.75 8.59
N THR A 233 -0.49 2.97 9.68
CA THR A 233 -0.43 3.49 11.05
C THR A 233 0.67 2.76 11.83
N GLY A 234 1.15 3.36 12.93
CA GLY A 234 2.10 2.70 13.83
C GLY A 234 1.54 1.54 14.65
N ARG A 235 0.39 0.97 14.25
CA ARG A 235 -0.27 -0.16 14.92
C ARG A 235 -0.80 -1.22 13.94
N GLY A 236 -0.54 -1.06 12.64
CA GLY A 236 -1.08 -1.97 11.62
C GLY A 236 -1.30 -1.26 10.30
N HIS A 237 -1.17 -2.03 9.24
CA HIS A 237 -1.34 -1.58 7.86
C HIS A 237 -2.46 -2.36 7.17
N ALA A 238 -3.13 -1.73 6.21
CA ALA A 238 -4.13 -2.39 5.37
C ALA A 238 -4.21 -1.77 3.98
N ASN A 239 -4.24 -2.59 2.94
CA ASN A 239 -4.51 -2.13 1.58
C ASN A 239 -6.01 -1.95 1.35
N ALA A 240 -6.41 -0.77 0.90
CA ALA A 240 -7.72 -0.45 0.36
C ALA A 240 -7.63 -0.50 -1.17
N PHE A 241 -8.13 -1.58 -1.77
CA PHE A 241 -8.10 -1.79 -3.22
C PHE A 241 -9.35 -1.23 -3.90
N GLY A 242 -9.16 -0.62 -5.06
CA GLY A 242 -10.19 -0.01 -5.90
C GLY A 242 -9.88 1.45 -6.22
N ALA A 243 -10.53 1.98 -7.26
CA ALA A 243 -10.50 3.41 -7.60
C ALA A 243 -11.35 4.21 -6.60
N LEU A 244 -10.89 4.25 -5.35
CA LEU A 244 -11.55 4.85 -4.21
C LEU A 244 -11.05 6.28 -4.02
N ASP A 245 -11.91 7.13 -3.44
CA ASP A 245 -11.44 8.36 -2.81
C ASP A 245 -10.51 8.03 -1.61
N TRP A 246 -9.76 9.03 -1.17
CA TRP A 246 -8.81 8.89 -0.05
C TRP A 246 -9.46 8.33 1.22
N VAL A 247 -8.88 7.26 1.74
CA VAL A 247 -9.29 6.65 3.03
C VAL A 247 -8.51 7.32 4.15
N ASP A 248 -9.22 7.92 5.11
CA ASP A 248 -8.58 8.63 6.21
C ASP A 248 -7.93 7.66 7.21
N PHE A 249 -6.61 7.51 7.11
CA PHE A 249 -5.79 6.65 7.97
C PHE A 249 -5.80 7.00 9.45
N ARG A 250 -6.34 8.18 9.81
CA ARG A 250 -6.46 8.61 11.21
C ARG A 250 -7.71 8.03 11.87
N ASP A 251 -8.66 7.53 11.09
CA ASP A 251 -9.86 6.89 11.59
C ASP A 251 -9.58 5.48 12.14
N ARG A 252 -10.62 4.84 12.66
CA ARG A 252 -10.54 3.46 13.15
C ARG A 252 -10.64 2.47 12.00
N PRO A 253 -10.05 1.27 12.11
CA PRO A 253 -10.11 0.26 11.06
C PRO A 253 -11.52 -0.13 10.59
N ASP A 254 -12.51 -0.16 11.49
CA ASP A 254 -13.91 -0.40 11.10
C ASP A 254 -14.48 0.69 10.18
N ALA A 255 -14.03 1.93 10.34
CA ALA A 255 -14.41 3.04 9.46
C ALA A 255 -13.70 2.93 8.10
N TRP A 256 -12.43 2.49 8.06
CA TRP A 256 -11.75 2.17 6.81
C TRP A 256 -12.52 1.11 6.03
N LEU A 257 -12.87 0.00 6.69
CA LEU A 257 -13.66 -1.07 6.08
C LEU A 257 -14.99 -0.54 5.54
N SER A 258 -15.73 0.24 6.34
CA SER A 258 -17.02 0.81 5.92
C SER A 258 -16.88 1.73 4.70
N THR A 259 -15.84 2.58 4.67
CA THR A 259 -15.57 3.49 3.55
C THR A 259 -15.20 2.71 2.29
N VAL A 260 -14.33 1.71 2.42
CA VAL A 260 -13.89 0.87 1.30
C VAL A 260 -15.05 0.07 0.72
N ASP A 261 -15.87 -0.55 1.57
CA ASP A 261 -17.06 -1.30 1.14
C ASP A 261 -18.08 -0.40 0.44
N ALA A 262 -18.33 0.80 0.98
CA ALA A 262 -19.24 1.77 0.38
C ALA A 262 -18.77 2.26 -1.00
N GLY A 263 -17.46 2.32 -1.22
CA GLY A 263 -16.85 2.62 -2.51
C GLY A 263 -16.74 1.43 -3.47
N GLY A 264 -17.23 0.24 -3.07
CA GLY A 264 -17.16 -0.98 -3.88
C GLY A 264 -15.75 -1.59 -3.95
N GLY A 265 -14.85 -1.18 -3.05
CA GLY A 265 -13.48 -1.69 -2.95
C GLY A 265 -13.37 -2.97 -2.12
N LEU A 266 -12.13 -3.30 -1.75
CA LEU A 266 -11.80 -4.42 -0.86
C LEU A 266 -10.69 -4.00 0.09
N LEU A 267 -10.86 -4.28 1.38
CA LEU A 267 -9.81 -4.07 2.38
C LEU A 267 -9.04 -5.37 2.58
N SER A 268 -7.71 -5.31 2.65
CA SER A 268 -6.83 -6.41 3.05
C SER A 268 -6.00 -5.98 4.24
N VAL A 269 -5.96 -6.78 5.30
CA VAL A 269 -4.98 -6.56 6.38
C VAL A 269 -3.60 -6.97 5.86
N ASN A 270 -2.63 -6.06 5.95
CA ASN A 270 -1.29 -6.29 5.41
C ASN A 270 -0.38 -6.92 6.46
N HIS A 271 0.52 -7.80 5.99
CA HIS A 271 1.63 -8.42 6.73
C HIS A 271 1.49 -8.37 8.27
N PRO A 272 0.50 -9.09 8.85
CA PRO A 272 0.02 -8.82 10.21
C PRO A 272 1.03 -9.17 11.31
N LEU A 273 2.15 -9.79 10.94
CA LEU A 273 3.26 -10.19 11.81
C LEU A 273 4.55 -9.39 11.53
N GLY A 274 4.50 -8.39 10.63
CA GLY A 274 5.66 -7.62 10.20
C GLY A 274 6.06 -6.55 11.22
N GLY A 275 7.04 -6.85 12.07
CA GLY A 275 7.76 -5.85 12.88
C GLY A 275 6.89 -4.81 13.59
N ASP A 276 7.25 -3.53 13.45
CA ASP A 276 6.50 -2.37 13.96
C ASP A 276 5.23 -2.03 13.15
N CYS A 277 5.01 -2.74 12.04
CA CYS A 277 3.84 -2.66 11.18
C CYS A 277 2.80 -3.75 11.46
N ALA A 278 3.04 -4.61 12.46
CA ALA A 278 2.16 -5.73 12.81
C ALA A 278 0.74 -5.25 13.12
N TRP A 279 -0.26 -6.07 12.81
CA TRP A 279 -1.65 -5.72 13.02
C TRP A 279 -2.04 -5.83 14.50
N LEU A 280 -2.11 -4.70 15.19
CA LEU A 280 -2.41 -4.58 16.63
C LEU A 280 -3.72 -3.84 16.89
N MET A 281 -4.56 -3.67 15.87
CA MET A 281 -5.78 -2.87 15.95
C MET A 281 -7.02 -3.78 16.06
N PRO A 282 -7.88 -3.56 17.09
CA PRO A 282 -9.13 -4.30 17.18
C PRO A 282 -10.09 -3.86 16.08
N MET A 283 -10.77 -4.84 15.48
CA MET A 283 -11.77 -4.61 14.44
C MET A 283 -12.97 -5.53 14.66
N THR A 284 -14.18 -4.97 14.47
CA THR A 284 -15.44 -5.70 14.61
C THR A 284 -15.85 -6.37 13.31
N GLY A 285 -15.76 -5.66 12.18
CA GLY A 285 -15.78 -6.26 10.86
C GLY A 285 -14.40 -6.84 10.55
N ARG A 286 -14.32 -8.07 10.02
CA ARG A 286 -13.05 -8.66 9.60
C ARG A 286 -13.10 -8.86 8.08
N PRO A 287 -12.36 -8.08 7.27
CA PRO A 287 -12.31 -8.29 5.84
C PRO A 287 -11.78 -9.70 5.57
N PRO A 288 -12.27 -10.34 4.52
CA PRO A 288 -11.83 -11.68 4.18
C PRO A 288 -10.37 -11.67 3.69
N LEU A 289 -9.91 -10.63 3.00
CA LEU A 289 -8.53 -10.58 2.49
C LEU A 289 -7.51 -10.34 3.61
N ALA A 290 -6.43 -11.12 3.58
CA ALA A 290 -5.27 -10.91 4.45
C ALA A 290 -3.97 -11.28 3.74
N GLU A 291 -3.01 -10.35 3.73
CA GLU A 291 -1.67 -10.54 3.18
C GLU A 291 -0.82 -11.34 4.18
N VAL A 292 -0.98 -12.65 4.15
CA VAL A 292 -0.23 -13.56 5.02
C VAL A 292 1.04 -14.07 4.37
N TRP A 293 1.18 -13.91 3.05
CA TRP A 293 2.46 -14.08 2.38
C TRP A 293 3.01 -12.73 1.97
N HIS A 294 3.90 -12.20 2.81
CA HIS A 294 4.63 -10.96 2.57
C HIS A 294 6.10 -11.30 2.30
N SER A 295 6.82 -10.40 1.64
CA SER A 295 8.26 -10.54 1.39
C SER A 295 9.07 -10.76 2.69
N GLY A 296 8.57 -10.24 3.81
CA GLY A 296 9.08 -10.44 5.16
C GLY A 296 8.84 -11.83 5.77
N TRP A 297 8.17 -12.77 5.08
CA TRP A 297 8.10 -14.18 5.52
C TRP A 297 9.36 -14.96 5.09
N TRP A 298 10.51 -14.54 5.64
CA TRP A 298 11.85 -15.01 5.25
C TRP A 298 12.09 -16.52 5.50
N ASP A 299 11.50 -17.06 6.57
CA ASP A 299 11.50 -18.51 6.84
C ASP A 299 10.09 -19.08 6.70
N ARG A 300 9.82 -19.64 5.52
CA ARG A 300 8.53 -20.27 5.17
C ARG A 300 8.26 -21.60 5.86
N THR A 301 9.16 -22.07 6.74
CA THR A 301 8.87 -23.17 7.67
C THR A 301 8.12 -22.68 8.92
N TRP A 302 8.09 -21.37 9.17
CA TRP A 302 7.40 -20.80 10.32
C TRP A 302 5.90 -20.70 10.04
N GLY A 303 5.09 -21.45 10.78
CA GLY A 303 3.63 -21.49 10.61
C GLY A 303 2.85 -20.28 11.12
N ALA A 304 3.52 -19.23 11.64
CA ALA A 304 2.85 -18.10 12.27
C ALA A 304 1.88 -17.35 11.34
N PRO A 305 2.21 -17.07 10.06
CA PRO A 305 1.25 -16.42 9.15
C PRO A 305 0.00 -17.25 8.88
N LEU A 306 0.14 -18.58 8.72
CA LEU A 306 -0.99 -19.48 8.57
C LEU A 306 -1.84 -19.54 9.85
N ALA A 307 -1.20 -19.62 11.02
CA ALA A 307 -1.91 -19.59 12.30
C ALA A 307 -2.70 -18.28 12.48
N TRP A 308 -2.13 -17.15 12.07
CA TRP A 308 -2.81 -15.86 12.10
C TRP A 308 -4.02 -15.84 11.16
N LEU A 309 -3.87 -16.31 9.91
CA LEU A 309 -4.98 -16.41 8.94
C LEU A 309 -6.17 -17.19 9.52
N LEU A 310 -5.88 -18.36 10.10
CA LEU A 310 -6.90 -19.25 10.68
C LEU A 310 -7.58 -18.63 11.91
N ALA A 311 -6.87 -17.83 12.68
CA ALA A 311 -7.42 -17.12 13.83
C ALA A 311 -8.18 -15.84 13.44
N TRP A 312 -7.86 -15.26 12.27
CA TRP A 312 -8.42 -13.99 11.81
C TRP A 312 -9.89 -14.10 11.46
N ALA A 313 -10.29 -14.96 10.52
CA ALA A 313 -11.71 -15.13 10.22
C ALA A 313 -11.96 -16.48 9.55
N PRO A 314 -13.08 -17.16 9.86
CA PRO A 314 -13.54 -18.27 9.04
C PRO A 314 -13.71 -17.82 7.58
N GLY A 315 -13.05 -18.51 6.65
CA GLY A 315 -13.09 -18.15 5.23
C GLY A 315 -12.22 -16.94 4.85
N ALA A 316 -11.23 -16.57 5.68
CA ALA A 316 -10.22 -15.61 5.29
C ALA A 316 -9.51 -16.08 4.00
N VAL A 317 -9.37 -15.17 3.05
CA VAL A 317 -8.75 -15.36 1.75
C VAL A 317 -7.31 -14.87 1.83
N PRO A 318 -6.31 -15.76 1.76
CA PRO A 318 -4.94 -15.33 1.81
C PRO A 318 -4.53 -14.68 0.50
N VAL A 319 -3.84 -13.55 0.60
CA VAL A 319 -3.17 -12.87 -0.51
C VAL A 319 -1.68 -12.73 -0.18
N GLY A 320 -0.90 -12.32 -1.18
CA GLY A 320 0.49 -11.94 -0.99
C GLY A 320 0.90 -10.74 -1.83
N GLY A 321 1.95 -10.08 -1.36
CA GLY A 321 2.52 -8.90 -2.00
C GLY A 321 3.99 -8.73 -1.65
N SER A 322 4.74 -8.16 -2.58
CA SER A 322 6.19 -7.97 -2.40
C SER A 322 6.52 -6.84 -1.44
N ASP A 323 5.60 -5.90 -1.27
CA ASP A 323 5.83 -4.65 -0.54
C ASP A 323 7.05 -3.93 -1.11
N PHE A 324 7.09 -3.84 -2.45
CA PHE A 324 8.24 -3.32 -3.17
C PHE A 324 8.36 -1.80 -3.02
N HIS A 325 9.55 -1.34 -2.59
CA HIS A 325 9.87 0.08 -2.45
C HIS A 325 11.03 0.51 -3.35
N THR A 326 12.12 -0.26 -3.36
CA THR A 326 13.36 0.12 -4.05
C THR A 326 14.11 -1.09 -4.61
N MET A 327 14.99 -0.83 -5.58
CA MET A 327 15.86 -1.83 -6.19
C MET A 327 17.04 -2.25 -5.30
N ASP A 328 17.33 -1.49 -4.25
CA ASP A 328 18.46 -1.73 -3.34
C ASP A 328 18.23 -2.94 -2.41
N GLY A 329 16.97 -3.28 -2.14
CA GLY A 329 16.55 -4.43 -1.33
C GLY A 329 16.45 -5.73 -2.13
N PRO A 330 16.28 -6.89 -1.46
CA PRO A 330 16.03 -8.16 -2.12
C PRO A 330 14.60 -8.31 -2.68
N GLU A 331 13.66 -7.47 -2.25
CA GLU A 331 12.25 -7.53 -2.65
C GLU A 331 12.10 -7.21 -4.14
N ARG A 332 11.26 -7.97 -4.84
CA ARG A 332 10.93 -7.72 -6.26
C ARG A 332 9.45 -7.93 -6.50
N PRO A 333 8.81 -7.16 -7.40
CA PRO A 333 7.43 -7.39 -7.75
C PRO A 333 7.18 -8.85 -8.14
N GLY A 334 6.14 -9.44 -7.56
CA GLY A 334 5.76 -10.84 -7.78
C GLY A 334 6.48 -11.85 -6.88
N LEU A 335 7.24 -11.41 -5.87
CA LEU A 335 7.86 -12.28 -4.86
C LEU A 335 7.30 -11.94 -3.46
N PRO A 336 6.17 -12.52 -3.03
CA PRO A 336 5.40 -13.61 -3.66
C PRO A 336 4.45 -13.17 -4.77
N THR A 337 3.96 -14.15 -5.56
CA THR A 337 2.98 -13.92 -6.62
C THR A 337 1.59 -14.28 -6.12
N THR A 338 0.65 -13.34 -6.23
CA THR A 338 -0.78 -13.62 -6.09
C THR A 338 -1.39 -13.93 -7.46
N TRP A 339 -2.06 -15.07 -7.54
CA TRP A 339 -2.84 -15.49 -8.70
C TRP A 339 -4.32 -15.23 -8.45
N VAL A 340 -4.99 -14.63 -9.44
CA VAL A 340 -6.43 -14.36 -9.36
C VAL A 340 -7.13 -14.95 -10.57
N ALA A 341 -8.17 -15.76 -10.34
CA ALA A 341 -8.99 -16.27 -11.43
C ALA A 341 -10.06 -15.26 -11.82
N VAL A 342 -10.00 -14.77 -13.05
CA VAL A 342 -10.86 -13.72 -13.59
C VAL A 342 -11.65 -14.24 -14.79
N ALA A 343 -12.89 -13.77 -14.93
CA ALA A 343 -13.68 -14.04 -16.13
C ALA A 343 -13.24 -13.14 -17.30
N GLU A 344 -12.81 -11.92 -16.97
CA GLU A 344 -12.29 -10.94 -17.90
C GLU A 344 -10.98 -10.35 -17.34
N PRO A 345 -9.90 -10.26 -18.13
CA PRO A 345 -8.66 -9.59 -17.74
C PRO A 345 -8.81 -8.07 -17.62
N SER A 346 -9.45 -7.62 -16.55
CA SER A 346 -9.66 -6.21 -16.21
C SER A 346 -9.45 -5.96 -14.72
N VAL A 347 -9.25 -4.71 -14.32
CA VAL A 347 -9.16 -4.32 -12.90
C VAL A 347 -10.42 -4.74 -12.13
N ALA A 348 -11.61 -4.57 -12.73
CA ALA A 348 -12.87 -5.02 -12.14
C ALA A 348 -12.91 -6.54 -11.98
N GLY A 349 -12.48 -7.30 -13.01
CA GLY A 349 -12.39 -8.76 -12.94
C GLY A 349 -11.43 -9.27 -11.87
N ILE A 350 -10.31 -8.57 -11.64
CA ILE A 350 -9.37 -8.86 -10.55
C ILE A 350 -10.04 -8.63 -9.20
N LEU A 351 -10.68 -7.47 -8.98
CA LEU A 351 -11.39 -7.19 -7.73
C LEU A 351 -12.51 -8.20 -7.48
N ASP A 352 -13.25 -8.62 -8.50
CA ASP A 352 -14.27 -9.66 -8.38
C ASP A 352 -13.69 -11.04 -8.07
N GLY A 353 -12.51 -11.35 -8.60
CA GLY A 353 -11.73 -12.55 -8.26
C GLY A 353 -11.32 -12.58 -6.80
N LEU A 354 -10.75 -11.48 -6.31
CA LEU A 354 -10.35 -11.31 -4.91
C LEU A 354 -11.57 -11.41 -3.97
N ARG A 355 -12.65 -10.69 -4.29
CA ARG A 355 -13.91 -10.69 -3.52
C ARG A 355 -14.50 -12.08 -3.38
N ALA A 356 -14.41 -12.89 -4.43
CA ALA A 356 -14.93 -14.25 -4.45
C ALA A 356 -13.95 -15.30 -3.88
N GLY A 357 -12.77 -14.90 -3.41
CA GLY A 357 -11.75 -15.82 -2.90
C GLY A 357 -11.14 -16.73 -3.98
N ARG A 358 -11.22 -16.36 -5.26
CA ARG A 358 -10.59 -17.11 -6.37
C ARG A 358 -9.11 -16.78 -6.46
N VAL A 359 -8.40 -17.12 -5.38
CA VAL A 359 -7.03 -16.68 -5.12
C VAL A 359 -6.11 -17.88 -4.85
N ALA A 360 -4.91 -17.81 -5.39
CA ALA A 360 -3.79 -18.62 -4.96
C ALA A 360 -2.56 -17.74 -4.76
N VAL A 361 -1.60 -18.16 -3.96
CA VAL A 361 -0.32 -17.47 -3.78
C VAL A 361 0.79 -18.50 -3.94
N SER A 362 1.84 -18.14 -4.68
CA SER A 362 3.07 -18.93 -4.84
C SER A 362 4.29 -18.08 -4.54
N ALA A 363 5.42 -18.72 -4.26
CA ALA A 363 6.66 -17.99 -3.94
C ALA A 363 7.17 -17.09 -5.09
N ALA A 364 6.87 -17.45 -6.34
CA ALA A 364 7.25 -16.74 -7.56
C ALA A 364 6.32 -17.15 -8.73
N PRO A 365 6.36 -16.46 -9.89
CA PRO A 365 5.48 -16.77 -11.03
C PRO A 365 5.71 -18.17 -11.63
N ASP A 366 6.93 -18.70 -11.52
CA ASP A 366 7.35 -20.01 -12.01
C ASP A 366 7.44 -21.09 -10.91
N ALA A 367 7.14 -20.72 -9.66
CA ALA A 367 7.16 -21.64 -8.52
C ALA A 367 5.98 -22.64 -8.55
N PRO A 368 6.04 -23.75 -7.79
CA PRO A 368 4.89 -24.62 -7.57
C PRO A 368 3.65 -23.81 -7.18
N VAL A 369 2.48 -24.14 -7.72
CA VAL A 369 1.22 -23.43 -7.43
C VAL A 369 0.11 -24.40 -7.11
N LEU A 370 -0.79 -23.98 -6.21
CA LEU A 370 -1.99 -24.72 -5.82
C LEU A 370 -3.21 -23.89 -6.18
N LEU A 371 -4.03 -24.37 -7.11
CA LEU A 371 -5.17 -23.64 -7.65
C LEU A 371 -6.47 -24.31 -7.23
N ARG A 372 -7.51 -23.52 -6.97
CA ARG A 372 -8.87 -24.03 -6.81
C ARG A 372 -9.65 -23.91 -8.13
N ALA A 373 -10.11 -25.05 -8.64
CA ALA A 373 -10.99 -25.15 -9.79
C ALA A 373 -12.24 -25.95 -9.36
N ASP A 374 -13.30 -25.22 -9.01
CA ASP A 374 -14.55 -25.76 -8.48
C ASP A 374 -14.34 -26.60 -7.19
N ASP A 375 -14.75 -27.88 -7.19
CA ASP A 375 -14.61 -28.83 -6.09
C ASP A 375 -13.22 -29.49 -6.02
N ARG A 376 -12.28 -29.03 -6.85
CA ARG A 376 -10.95 -29.61 -7.00
C ARG A 376 -9.85 -28.61 -6.70
N LEU A 377 -8.80 -29.12 -6.08
CA LEU A 377 -7.50 -28.47 -6.06
C LEU A 377 -6.64 -29.05 -7.18
N VAL A 378 -5.88 -28.18 -7.84
CA VAL A 378 -4.95 -28.51 -8.90
C VAL A 378 -3.56 -28.02 -8.49
N ALA A 379 -2.66 -28.95 -8.19
CA ALA A 379 -1.26 -28.65 -7.92
C ALA A 379 -0.47 -28.74 -9.24
N VAL A 380 0.27 -27.69 -9.59
CA VAL A 380 1.03 -27.58 -10.84
C VAL A 380 2.50 -27.34 -10.53
N ASP A 381 3.38 -28.09 -11.19
CA ASP A 381 4.84 -28.10 -11.00
C ASP A 381 5.25 -28.34 -9.54
N ALA A 382 4.51 -29.24 -8.87
CA ALA A 382 4.60 -29.49 -7.44
C ALA A 382 4.90 -30.96 -7.10
N ASP A 383 5.48 -31.73 -8.03
CA ASP A 383 5.79 -33.15 -7.83
C ASP A 383 6.71 -33.35 -6.60
N GLY A 384 6.41 -34.35 -5.78
CA GLY A 384 7.18 -34.65 -4.56
C GLY A 384 6.83 -33.79 -3.34
N THR A 385 5.91 -32.84 -3.46
CA THR A 385 5.39 -32.04 -2.33
C THR A 385 4.20 -32.73 -1.64
N LEU A 386 3.76 -32.16 -0.53
CA LEU A 386 2.56 -32.58 0.20
C LEU A 386 1.50 -31.50 0.12
N LEU A 387 0.28 -31.87 -0.30
CA LEU A 387 -0.92 -31.07 -0.10
C LEU A 387 -1.40 -31.23 1.35
N VAL A 388 -1.60 -30.11 2.02
CA VAL A 388 -2.02 -30.03 3.42
C VAL A 388 -3.34 -29.26 3.55
N ASP A 389 -4.19 -29.69 4.49
CA ASP A 389 -5.40 -28.99 4.88
C ASP A 389 -5.35 -28.51 6.34
N VAL A 390 -6.38 -27.77 6.76
CA VAL A 390 -6.48 -27.18 8.10
C VAL A 390 -6.56 -28.22 9.23
N GLU A 391 -6.96 -29.46 8.93
CA GLU A 391 -6.92 -30.57 9.88
C GLU A 391 -5.54 -31.27 9.95
N GLY A 392 -4.57 -30.80 9.16
CA GLY A 392 -3.22 -31.35 9.09
C GLY A 392 -3.11 -32.65 8.29
N ARG A 393 -4.14 -33.03 7.53
CA ARG A 393 -4.08 -34.21 6.65
C ARG A 393 -3.18 -33.91 5.47
N ARG A 394 -2.32 -34.88 5.12
CA ARG A 394 -1.30 -34.75 4.08
C ARG A 394 -1.55 -35.73 2.95
N ARG A 395 -1.48 -35.24 1.72
CA ARG A 395 -1.65 -36.04 0.50
C ARG A 395 -0.48 -35.80 -0.44
N PRO A 396 0.24 -36.84 -0.91
CA PRO A 396 1.38 -36.66 -1.78
C PRO A 396 0.96 -36.15 -3.16
N VAL A 397 1.69 -35.17 -3.67
CA VAL A 397 1.55 -34.67 -5.04
C VAL A 397 2.44 -35.50 -5.96
N ARG A 398 1.85 -36.04 -7.04
CA ARG A 398 2.54 -36.88 -8.02
C ARG A 398 2.31 -36.38 -9.44
N GLY A 399 3.39 -36.20 -10.19
CA GLY A 399 3.40 -35.69 -11.56
C GLY A 399 3.34 -34.17 -11.65
N GLY A 400 3.55 -33.64 -12.87
CA GLY A 400 3.58 -32.19 -13.11
C GLY A 400 2.22 -31.47 -12.93
N VAL A 401 1.10 -32.20 -13.01
CA VAL A 401 -0.24 -31.68 -12.70
C VAL A 401 -1.02 -32.74 -11.92
N ALA A 402 -1.27 -32.51 -10.63
CA ALA A 402 -2.06 -33.38 -9.78
C ALA A 402 -3.42 -32.74 -9.43
N ARG A 403 -4.46 -33.56 -9.30
CA ARG A 403 -5.81 -33.10 -8.97
C ARG A 403 -6.34 -33.81 -7.73
N PHE A 404 -6.95 -33.04 -6.84
CA PHE A 404 -7.47 -33.53 -5.58
C PHE A 404 -8.92 -33.08 -5.41
N HIS A 405 -9.83 -34.01 -5.13
CA HIS A 405 -11.14 -33.63 -4.63
C HIS A 405 -11.00 -33.14 -3.19
N VAL A 406 -11.69 -32.04 -2.87
CA VAL A 406 -11.72 -31.46 -1.52
C VAL A 406 -13.12 -31.08 -1.12
N SER A 407 -13.41 -31.22 0.17
CA SER A 407 -14.60 -30.69 0.81
C SER A 407 -14.21 -29.49 1.68
N GLY A 408 -14.93 -28.38 1.57
CA GLY A 408 -14.69 -27.17 2.37
C GLY A 408 -14.01 -26.04 1.60
N ALA A 409 -14.05 -24.85 2.20
CA ALA A 409 -13.46 -23.64 1.63
C ALA A 409 -11.93 -23.74 1.65
N GLY A 410 -11.31 -24.00 2.79
CA GLY A 410 -9.85 -24.00 2.97
C GLY A 410 -9.47 -23.19 4.21
N PRO A 411 -8.24 -22.66 4.32
CA PRO A 411 -7.18 -22.68 3.29
C PRO A 411 -6.53 -24.06 3.09
N PHE A 412 -5.86 -24.22 1.96
CA PHE A 412 -5.00 -25.37 1.64
C PHE A 412 -3.62 -24.87 1.21
N TRP A 413 -2.57 -25.66 1.45
CA TRP A 413 -1.22 -25.30 1.03
C TRP A 413 -0.40 -26.52 0.59
N LEU A 414 0.68 -26.22 -0.13
CA LEU A 414 1.73 -27.17 -0.48
C LEU A 414 2.92 -26.97 0.45
N GLU A 415 3.49 -28.07 0.96
CA GLU A 415 4.73 -28.06 1.72
C GLU A 415 5.77 -29.03 1.16
N ASP A 416 7.05 -28.69 1.30
CA ASP A 416 8.16 -29.58 0.96
C ASP A 416 8.53 -30.52 2.13
N ALA A 417 9.61 -31.31 1.96
CA ALA A 417 10.09 -32.23 2.99
C ALA A 417 10.58 -31.55 4.29
N LYS A 418 10.82 -30.23 4.28
CA LYS A 418 11.18 -29.42 5.45
C LYS A 418 9.98 -28.69 6.05
N ALA A 419 8.76 -28.99 5.58
CA ALA A 419 7.54 -28.26 5.90
C ALA A 419 7.57 -26.78 5.47
N GLN A 420 8.37 -26.45 4.46
CA GLN A 420 8.39 -25.12 3.89
C GLN A 420 7.14 -24.91 3.02
N VAL A 421 6.34 -23.88 3.29
CA VAL A 421 5.15 -23.55 2.49
C VAL A 421 5.55 -23.05 1.11
N LEU A 422 5.07 -23.71 0.05
CA LEU A 422 5.43 -23.43 -1.35
C LEU A 422 4.33 -22.72 -2.15
N ALA A 423 3.07 -22.99 -1.82
CA ALA A 423 1.90 -22.32 -2.38
C ALA A 423 0.72 -22.45 -1.41
N LEU A 424 -0.25 -21.56 -1.51
CA LEU A 424 -1.45 -21.55 -0.70
C LEU A 424 -2.67 -21.08 -1.52
N THR A 425 -3.86 -21.53 -1.16
CA THR A 425 -5.11 -21.13 -1.82
C THR A 425 -6.26 -21.15 -0.82
N ALA A 426 -7.29 -20.36 -1.11
CA ALA A 426 -8.46 -20.19 -0.26
C ALA A 426 -9.36 -21.42 -0.20
#